data_AF-A0A381P3L1-F1
#
_entry.id   AF-A0A381P3L1-F1
#
_cell.length_a   1.000
_cell.length_b   1.000
_cell.length_c   1.000
_cell.angle_alpha   90.00
_cell.angle_beta   90.00
_cell.angle_gamma   90.00
#
_symmetry.space_group_name_H-M   'P 1'
#
loop_
_entity.id
_entity.type
_entity.pdbx_description
1 polymer ?
#
loop_
_entity_poly.entity_id
_entity_poly.type
_entity_poly.pdbx_seq_one_letter_code
_entity_poly.pdbx_strand_id
1 'polypeptide(L)'
;MHVGLGLGPVVPDMLTIALLLAAREIGIGWASGLGLAFGLLEDSLSVLTFGASSVAMTVTGALGATTRNLFVGDSLSFQLSYFILGKWARELLHWVMAGEALRLPFLEQVMLNGLLGGVYAAAIATPLMVLMGWRRREER
;
A
#
# COMPACT_ATOMS: atom_id res chain seq x y z
N MET A 1 -7.93 -12.12 -1.02
CA MET A 1 -6.75 -12.92 -0.60
C MET A 1 -5.56 -11.98 -0.59
N HIS A 2 -4.82 -11.89 0.52
CA HIS A 2 -3.61 -11.06 0.56
C HIS A 2 -2.42 -11.86 0.01
N VAL A 3 -1.65 -11.27 -0.92
CA VAL A 3 -0.40 -11.88 -1.42
C VAL A 3 0.69 -11.62 -0.38
N GLY A 4 0.62 -12.37 0.72
CA GLY A 4 1.63 -12.44 1.77
C GLY A 4 2.49 -13.70 1.62
N LEU A 5 3.64 -13.75 2.30
CA LEU A 5 4.56 -14.90 2.37
C LEU A 5 3.95 -16.19 2.99
N GLY A 6 2.63 -16.38 2.96
CA GLY A 6 1.96 -17.58 3.47
C GLY A 6 1.78 -17.65 5.01
N LEU A 7 2.07 -16.58 5.74
CA LEU A 7 2.07 -16.55 7.22
C LEU A 7 0.72 -16.10 7.87
N GLY A 8 -0.43 -16.40 7.24
CA GLY A 8 -1.77 -16.16 7.80
C GLY A 8 -2.48 -14.86 7.38
N PRO A 9 -3.68 -14.56 7.95
CA PRO A 9 -4.53 -13.42 7.56
C PRO A 9 -3.92 -12.04 7.83
N VAL A 10 -2.93 -11.98 8.72
CA VAL A 10 -2.27 -10.76 9.20
C VAL A 10 -1.06 -10.38 8.31
N VAL A 11 -0.70 -11.23 7.33
CA VAL A 11 0.45 -10.94 6.47
C VAL A 11 0.08 -9.85 5.49
N PRO A 12 0.83 -8.73 5.48
CA PRO A 12 0.54 -7.64 4.59
C PRO A 12 0.73 -8.03 3.15
N ASP A 13 -0.12 -7.43 2.35
CA ASP A 13 -0.03 -7.47 0.91
C ASP A 13 1.28 -6.83 0.45
N MET A 14 2.19 -7.67 -0.06
CA MET A 14 3.48 -7.23 -0.60
C MET A 14 3.29 -6.37 -1.86
N LEU A 15 2.17 -6.54 -2.56
CA LEU A 15 1.82 -5.76 -3.74
C LEU A 15 1.63 -4.28 -3.38
N THR A 16 0.93 -3.99 -2.28
CA THR A 16 0.77 -2.63 -1.76
C THR A 16 2.12 -2.03 -1.34
N ILE A 17 3.01 -2.81 -0.72
CA ILE A 17 4.36 -2.34 -0.34
C ILE A 17 5.17 -1.98 -1.59
N ALA A 18 5.16 -2.87 -2.59
CA ALA A 18 5.84 -2.64 -3.86
C ALA A 18 5.30 -1.41 -4.59
N LEU A 19 3.97 -1.21 -4.57
CA LEU A 19 3.32 -0.05 -5.15
C LEU A 19 3.77 1.26 -4.46
N LEU A 20 3.74 1.29 -3.13
CA LEU A 20 4.15 2.47 -2.37
C LEU A 20 5.64 2.77 -2.53
N LEU A 21 6.49 1.75 -2.61
CA LEU A 21 7.91 1.90 -2.98
C LEU A 21 8.06 2.52 -4.38
N ALA A 22 7.35 1.99 -5.38
CA ALA A 22 7.43 2.47 -6.76
C ALA A 22 6.86 3.89 -6.92
N ALA A 23 5.76 4.20 -6.21
CA ALA A 23 5.09 5.50 -6.24
C ALA A 23 5.99 6.64 -5.75
N ARG A 24 7.05 6.34 -4.98
CA ARG A 24 8.06 7.33 -4.61
C ARG A 24 8.92 7.78 -5.78
N GLU A 25 9.23 6.89 -6.72
CA GLU A 25 10.13 7.22 -7.85
C GLU A 25 9.39 7.75 -9.07
N ILE A 26 8.19 7.25 -9.33
CA ILE A 26 7.49 7.52 -10.58
C ILE A 26 6.44 8.63 -10.43
N GLY A 27 6.08 9.25 -11.55
CA GLY A 27 5.02 10.26 -11.58
C GLY A 27 3.64 9.67 -11.25
N ILE A 28 2.71 10.54 -10.83
CA ILE A 28 1.34 10.18 -10.42
C ILE A 28 0.65 9.27 -11.46
N GLY A 29 0.75 9.59 -12.76
CA GLY A 29 0.14 8.78 -13.81
C GLY A 29 0.66 7.33 -13.86
N TRP A 30 1.97 7.15 -13.72
CA TRP A 30 2.59 5.81 -13.69
C TRP A 30 2.29 5.07 -12.39
N ALA A 31 2.26 5.77 -11.26
CA ALA A 31 1.88 5.18 -9.97
C ALA A 31 0.43 4.71 -9.96
N SER A 32 -0.50 5.50 -10.50
CA SER A 32 -1.89 5.11 -10.70
C SER A 32 -1.99 3.91 -11.65
N GLY A 33 -1.25 3.92 -12.76
CA GLY A 33 -1.24 2.81 -13.72
C GLY A 33 -0.72 1.50 -13.14
N LEU A 34 0.37 1.54 -12.35
CA LEU A 34 0.86 0.38 -11.61
C LEU A 34 -0.17 -0.08 -10.57
N GLY A 35 -0.80 0.86 -9.86
CA GLY A 35 -1.86 0.55 -8.90
C GLY A 35 -3.04 -0.16 -9.56
N LEU A 36 -3.46 0.29 -10.74
CA LEU A 36 -4.51 -0.38 -11.52
C LEU A 36 -4.10 -1.80 -11.93
N ALA A 37 -2.89 -1.96 -12.47
CA ALA A 37 -2.40 -3.27 -12.88
C ALA A 37 -2.30 -4.26 -11.71
N PHE A 38 -1.80 -3.79 -10.57
CA PHE A 38 -1.68 -4.56 -9.35
C PHE A 38 -3.03 -4.94 -8.76
N GLY A 39 -3.97 -4.00 -8.70
CA GLY A 39 -5.30 -4.28 -8.19
C GLY A 39 -6.10 -5.19 -9.13
N LEU A 40 -5.91 -5.11 -10.45
CA LEU A 40 -6.48 -6.07 -11.41
C LEU A 40 -5.91 -7.48 -11.22
N LEU A 41 -4.61 -7.58 -10.95
CA LEU A 41 -3.97 -8.85 -10.63
C LEU A 41 -4.57 -9.44 -9.34
N GLU A 42 -4.76 -8.64 -8.30
CA GLU A 42 -5.37 -9.09 -7.05
C GLU A 42 -6.85 -9.47 -7.22
N ASP A 43 -7.60 -8.70 -8.01
CA ASP A 43 -9.00 -8.98 -8.34
C ASP A 43 -9.15 -10.24 -9.20
N SER A 44 -8.15 -10.58 -10.04
CA SER A 44 -8.15 -11.83 -10.81
C SER A 44 -8.09 -13.08 -9.93
N LEU A 45 -7.54 -12.94 -8.71
CA LEU A 45 -7.47 -13.99 -7.70
C LEU A 45 -8.72 -14.02 -6.79
N SER A 46 -9.65 -13.05 -6.93
CA SER A 46 -10.84 -12.90 -6.08
C SER A 46 -12.07 -12.58 -6.92
N VAL A 47 -12.77 -13.62 -7.39
CA VAL A 47 -13.96 -13.50 -8.27
C VAL A 47 -15.10 -12.69 -7.62
N LEU A 48 -15.18 -12.64 -6.29
CA LEU A 48 -16.28 -12.01 -5.57
C LEU A 48 -16.14 -10.47 -5.42
N THR A 49 -14.94 -9.90 -5.52
CA THR A 49 -14.69 -8.46 -5.26
C THR A 49 -14.07 -7.74 -6.45
N PHE A 50 -14.36 -8.21 -7.66
CA PHE A 50 -13.74 -7.70 -8.88
C PHE A 50 -13.90 -6.17 -9.02
N GLY A 51 -12.78 -5.47 -9.15
CA GLY A 51 -12.71 -4.01 -9.29
C GLY A 51 -12.42 -3.25 -7.99
N ALA A 52 -12.73 -3.81 -6.81
CA ALA A 52 -12.54 -3.10 -5.54
C ALA A 52 -11.05 -2.87 -5.24
N SER A 53 -10.21 -3.89 -5.49
CA SER A 53 -8.76 -3.78 -5.27
C SER A 53 -8.10 -2.93 -6.35
N SER A 54 -8.58 -3.03 -7.60
CA SER A 54 -8.17 -2.17 -8.72
C SER A 54 -8.31 -0.69 -8.41
N VAL A 55 -9.49 -0.26 -7.94
CA VAL A 55 -9.73 1.14 -7.58
C VAL A 55 -8.91 1.53 -6.36
N ALA A 56 -8.89 0.70 -5.31
CA ALA A 56 -8.17 1.00 -4.08
C ALA A 56 -6.66 1.19 -4.33
N MET A 57 -6.04 0.32 -5.12
CA MET A 57 -4.62 0.42 -5.44
C MET A 57 -4.32 1.59 -6.38
N THR A 58 -5.17 1.88 -7.36
CA THR A 58 -5.00 3.05 -8.24
C THR A 58 -4.95 4.35 -7.43
N VAL A 59 -5.93 4.54 -6.54
CA VAL A 59 -6.02 5.74 -5.70
C VAL A 59 -4.86 5.78 -4.70
N THR A 60 -4.51 4.64 -4.09
CA THR A 60 -3.36 4.55 -3.17
C THR A 60 -2.06 4.92 -3.87
N GLY A 61 -1.83 4.47 -5.10
CA GLY A 61 -0.66 4.84 -5.90
C GLY A 61 -0.61 6.34 -6.19
N ALA A 62 -1.75 6.94 -6.55
CA ALA A 62 -1.86 8.39 -6.77
C ALA A 62 -1.56 9.19 -5.49
N LEU A 63 -2.12 8.77 -4.35
CA LEU A 63 -1.87 9.39 -3.04
C LEU A 63 -0.41 9.23 -2.61
N GLY A 64 0.17 8.05 -2.85
CA GLY A 64 1.58 7.78 -2.57
C GLY A 64 2.53 8.66 -3.39
N ALA A 65 2.21 8.90 -4.67
CA ALA A 65 3.02 9.74 -5.55
C ALA A 65 2.83 11.24 -5.29
N THR A 66 1.67 11.67 -4.79
CA THR A 66 1.42 13.08 -4.44
C THR A 66 2.06 13.47 -3.10
N THR A 67 1.95 12.59 -2.10
CA THR A 67 2.53 12.83 -0.77
C THR A 67 4.06 12.83 -0.78
N ARG A 68 4.71 12.30 -1.82
CA ARG A 68 6.17 12.36 -2.00
C ARG A 68 6.73 13.78 -2.00
N ASN A 69 5.95 14.76 -2.47
CA ASN A 69 6.40 16.15 -2.55
C ASN A 69 6.36 16.85 -1.17
N LEU A 70 5.77 16.22 -0.16
CA LEU A 70 5.75 16.70 1.24
C LEU A 70 6.99 16.23 2.02
N PHE A 71 7.87 15.42 1.42
CA PHE A 71 9.10 14.94 2.04
C PHE A 71 10.16 16.04 2.04
N VAL A 72 10.16 16.87 3.09
CA VAL A 72 11.30 17.73 3.39
C VAL A 72 12.22 16.96 4.35
N GLY A 73 13.24 16.31 3.80
CA GLY A 73 14.23 15.54 4.54
C GLY A 73 13.87 14.05 4.69
N ASP A 74 14.88 13.19 4.54
CA ASP A 74 14.80 11.72 4.68
C ASP A 74 14.60 11.28 6.14
N SER A 75 13.55 11.79 6.78
CA SER A 75 13.23 11.50 8.16
C SER A 75 12.55 10.13 8.26
N LEU A 76 13.10 9.29 9.15
CA LEU A 76 12.60 7.94 9.38
C LEU A 76 11.13 7.94 9.84
N SER A 77 10.73 8.94 10.64
CA SER A 77 9.34 9.15 11.05
C SER A 77 8.40 9.35 9.86
N PHE A 78 8.82 10.11 8.84
CA PHE A 78 8.04 10.30 7.64
C PHE A 78 7.91 8.99 6.87
N GLN A 79 9.00 8.26 6.64
CA GLN A 79 8.96 6.97 5.95
C GLN A 79 7.99 5.99 6.63
N LEU A 80 8.06 5.87 7.96
CA LEU A 80 7.14 5.02 8.70
C LEU A 80 5.69 5.46 8.50
N SER A 81 5.41 6.76 8.66
CA SER A 81 4.07 7.31 8.48
C SER A 81 3.54 7.10 7.05
N TYR A 82 4.39 7.22 6.03
CA TYR A 82 4.04 7.01 4.63
C TYR A 82 3.54 5.60 4.37
N PHE A 83 4.24 4.57 4.85
CA PHE A 83 3.83 3.18 4.66
C PHE A 83 2.62 2.81 5.51
N ILE A 84 2.57 3.26 6.76
CA ILE A 84 1.43 3.00 7.64
C ILE A 84 0.16 3.61 7.05
N LEU A 85 0.19 4.91 6.72
CA LEU A 85 -0.96 5.62 6.19
C LEU A 85 -1.33 5.14 4.78
N GLY A 86 -0.36 4.87 3.92
CA GLY A 86 -0.62 4.36 2.57
C GLY A 86 -1.31 2.99 2.61
N LYS A 87 -0.82 2.06 3.43
CA LYS A 87 -1.45 0.74 3.61
C LYS A 87 -2.83 0.84 4.25
N TRP A 88 -2.98 1.70 5.26
CA TRP A 88 -4.24 1.94 5.92
C TRP A 88 -5.28 2.55 4.98
N ALA A 89 -4.89 3.55 4.19
CA ALA A 89 -5.73 4.18 3.18
C ALA A 89 -6.20 3.18 2.13
N ARG A 90 -5.33 2.26 1.69
CA ARG A 90 -5.70 1.17 0.79
C ARG A 90 -6.79 0.28 1.38
N GLU A 91 -6.69 -0.11 2.66
CA GLU A 91 -7.72 -0.92 3.33
C GLU A 91 -9.03 -0.17 3.47
N LEU A 92 -8.99 1.10 3.83
CA LEU A 92 -10.18 1.94 3.88
C LEU A 92 -10.84 2.02 2.50
N LEU A 93 -10.08 2.29 1.45
CA LEU A 93 -10.59 2.40 0.08
C LEU A 93 -11.19 1.08 -0.40
N HIS A 94 -10.51 -0.04 -0.16
CA HIS A 94 -11.03 -1.35 -0.50
C HIS A 94 -12.32 -1.65 0.26
N TRP A 95 -12.37 -1.36 1.58
CA TRP A 95 -13.58 -1.52 2.37
C TRP A 95 -14.72 -0.67 1.83
N VAL A 96 -14.48 0.58 1.42
CA VAL A 96 -15.50 1.46 0.82
C VAL A 96 -16.01 0.92 -0.53
N MET A 97 -15.16 0.22 -1.29
CA MET A 97 -15.51 -0.30 -2.62
C MET A 97 -16.07 -1.73 -2.62
N ALA A 98 -15.76 -2.54 -1.62
CA ALA A 98 -16.22 -3.93 -1.53
C ALA A 98 -17.75 -4.01 -1.36
N GLY A 99 -18.42 -5.09 -1.75
CA GLY A 99 -19.87 -5.24 -1.47
C GLY A 99 -20.15 -5.53 0.01
N GLU A 100 -21.32 -5.12 0.55
CA GLU A 100 -21.69 -5.36 1.97
C GLU A 100 -21.59 -6.83 2.39
N ALA A 101 -21.92 -7.76 1.48
CA ALA A 101 -21.85 -9.20 1.73
C ALA A 101 -20.42 -9.75 1.91
N LEU A 102 -19.40 -8.96 1.56
CA LEU A 102 -17.98 -9.35 1.51
C LEU A 102 -17.10 -8.57 2.48
N ARG A 103 -17.64 -7.50 3.08
CA ARG A 103 -16.92 -6.67 4.04
C ARG A 103 -16.87 -7.34 5.41
N LEU A 104 -15.69 -7.38 6.00
CA LEU A 104 -15.57 -7.60 7.44
C LEU A 104 -16.06 -6.34 8.19
N PRO A 105 -16.36 -6.45 9.49
CA PRO A 105 -16.68 -5.30 10.33
C PRO A 105 -15.59 -4.22 10.21
N PHE A 106 -15.99 -2.95 10.12
CA PHE A 106 -15.07 -1.82 9.94
C PHE A 106 -13.92 -1.83 10.96
N LEU A 107 -14.24 -2.09 12.23
CA LEU A 107 -13.27 -2.14 13.32
C LEU A 107 -12.21 -3.23 13.08
N GLU A 108 -12.61 -4.37 12.55
CA GLU A 108 -11.69 -5.48 12.29
C GLU A 108 -10.84 -5.22 11.06
N GLN A 109 -11.46 -4.82 9.94
CA GLN A 109 -10.74 -4.68 8.67
C GLN A 109 -9.91 -3.40 8.59
N VAL A 110 -10.51 -2.25 8.85
CA VAL A 110 -9.86 -0.95 8.61
C VAL A 110 -9.01 -0.53 9.79
N MET A 111 -9.51 -0.74 11.02
CA MET A 111 -8.77 -0.34 12.21
C MET A 111 -7.72 -1.38 12.58
N LEU A 112 -8.12 -2.60 12.93
CA LEU A 112 -7.16 -3.61 13.41
C LEU A 112 -6.24 -4.10 12.28
N ASN A 113 -6.79 -4.72 11.23
CA ASN A 113 -5.98 -5.29 10.16
C ASN A 113 -5.27 -4.21 9.33
N GLY A 114 -5.93 -3.08 9.10
CA GLY A 114 -5.33 -1.94 8.40
C GLY A 114 -4.14 -1.33 9.13
N LEU A 115 -4.25 -1.08 10.44
CA LEU A 115 -3.14 -0.52 11.22
C LEU A 115 -2.02 -1.54 11.43
N LEU A 116 -2.34 -2.77 11.81
CA LEU A 116 -1.35 -3.84 11.98
C LEU A 116 -0.60 -4.11 10.67
N GLY A 117 -1.35 -4.18 9.57
CA GLY A 117 -0.79 -4.33 8.23
C GLY A 117 0.08 -3.15 7.82
N GLY A 118 -0.29 -1.93 8.20
CA GLY A 118 0.51 -0.72 7.97
C GLY A 118 1.81 -0.70 8.76
N VAL A 119 1.79 -1.09 10.04
CA VAL A 119 2.99 -1.20 10.88
C VAL A 119 3.95 -2.23 10.30
N TYR A 120 3.46 -3.39 9.89
CA TYR A 120 4.30 -4.40 9.27
C TYR A 120 4.80 -3.96 7.88
N ALA A 121 3.99 -3.27 7.08
CA ALA A 121 4.43 -2.71 5.81
C ALA A 121 5.61 -1.75 6.00
N ALA A 122 5.54 -0.86 6.99
CA ALA A 122 6.64 0.02 7.36
C ALA A 122 7.86 -0.76 7.86
N ALA A 123 7.66 -1.78 8.70
CA ALA A 123 8.73 -2.63 9.23
C ALA A 123 9.50 -3.37 8.12
N ILE A 124 8.86 -3.72 7.01
CA ILE A 124 9.52 -4.33 5.83
C ILE A 124 10.13 -3.28 4.91
N ALA A 125 9.39 -2.23 4.59
CA ALA A 125 9.81 -1.26 3.58
C ALA A 125 11.01 -0.42 4.05
N THR A 126 11.08 -0.05 5.32
CA THR A 126 12.18 0.78 5.85
C THR A 126 13.54 0.07 5.75
N PRO A 127 13.73 -1.20 6.19
CA PRO A 127 14.97 -1.94 5.95
C PRO A 127 15.29 -2.12 4.46
N LEU A 128 14.30 -2.39 3.61
CA LEU A 128 14.49 -2.54 2.16
C LEU A 128 15.07 -1.28 1.53
N MET A 129 14.59 -0.09 1.93
CA MET A 129 15.11 1.19 1.44
C MET A 129 16.56 1.43 1.87
N VAL A 130 16.91 1.06 3.10
CA VAL A 130 18.28 1.15 3.61
C VAL A 130 19.21 0.22 2.82
N LEU A 131 18.77 -1.02 2.57
CA LEU A 131 19.54 -2.01 1.80
C LEU A 131 19.71 -1.63 0.33
N MET A 132 18.67 -1.09 -0.31
CA MET A 132 18.73 -0.60 -1.69
C MET A 132 19.59 0.67 -1.86
N GLY A 133 20.14 1.22 -0.77
CA GLY A 133 21.02 2.38 -0.81
C GLY A 133 20.32 3.68 -1.24
N TRP A 134 18.98 3.71 -1.17
CA TRP A 134 18.16 4.83 -1.60
C TRP A 134 18.49 6.12 -0.84
N ARG A 135 18.76 5.96 0.46
CA ARG A 135 19.20 7.03 1.36
C ARG A 135 20.58 7.63 1.01
N ARG A 136 21.35 7.03 0.09
CA ARG A 136 22.70 7.50 -0.32
C ARG A 136 22.72 8.25 -1.66
N ARG A 137 21.61 8.30 -2.41
CA ARG A 137 21.58 8.99 -3.71
C ARG A 137 21.23 10.47 -3.64
N GLU A 138 20.76 10.97 -2.49
CA GLU A 138 20.38 12.38 -2.31
C GLU A 138 21.55 13.29 -1.90
N GLU A 139 22.73 12.73 -1.55
CA GLU A 139 23.93 13.51 -1.19
C GLU A 139 24.89 13.78 -2.37
N ARG A 140 24.48 13.57 -3.63
CA ARG A 140 25.32 13.81 -4.81
C ARG A 140 24.71 14.77 -5.81
#